data_AF-A0A1Y3W5Z9-F1
#
_entry.id   AF-A0A1Y3W5Z9-F1
#
_cell.length_a   1.000
_cell.length_b   1.000
_cell.length_c   1.000
_cell.angle_alpha   90.00
_cell.angle_beta   90.00
_cell.angle_gamma   90.00
#
_symmetry.space_group_name_H-M   'P 1'
#
loop_
_entity.id
_entity.type
_entity.pdbx_description
1 polymer ?
#
loop_
_entity_poly.entity_id
_entity_poly.type
_entity_poly.pdbx_seq_one_letter_code
_entity_poly.pdbx_strand_id
1 'polypeptide(L)'
;MFPFYSYRFMKSSSKFNSLGGFPDLESFKDESGKYGYREKNSGKVFIAPQFDAAHSFHEGVAAVMIDHKYGYIDRHGLEVVKFDYDWAHAFHNGLAMVERNGRYGYINQEGKEVVPTIYEHIADFHEGLAPVKLHNKWGYIDHSGKVVISPRYDDSWCFNESLAAVRVDEKWGFIDKTGHLLIPLQYDFAWNFKEDVAAVKQNGKWGFIDKAGQIFLPFLYDEADSFSKGLAEVKLDTLWGFIDKTGTWQKNEEYI
;
A
#
# COMPACT_ATOMS: atom_id res chain seq x y z
N MET A 1 47.62 -26.46 -21.65
CA MET A 1 46.38 -27.25 -21.43
C MET A 1 45.87 -26.84 -20.06
N PHE A 2 44.89 -25.94 -20.02
CA PHE A 2 44.49 -25.17 -18.83
C PHE A 2 43.70 -26.03 -17.83
N PRO A 3 43.86 -25.82 -16.51
CA PRO A 3 43.13 -26.53 -15.48
C PRO A 3 41.74 -25.91 -15.22
N PHE A 4 40.80 -26.77 -14.86
CA PHE A 4 39.47 -26.44 -14.41
C PHE A 4 39.50 -25.67 -13.08
N TYR A 5 38.83 -24.51 -13.04
CA TYR A 5 38.40 -23.87 -11.79
C TYR A 5 36.90 -24.09 -11.61
N SER A 6 36.53 -24.76 -10.53
CA SER A 6 35.15 -24.92 -10.06
C SER A 6 34.68 -23.62 -9.40
N TYR A 7 33.64 -22.99 -9.94
CA TYR A 7 32.95 -21.89 -9.26
C TYR A 7 32.04 -22.44 -8.16
N ARG A 8 32.39 -22.12 -6.92
CA ARG A 8 31.61 -22.41 -5.71
C ARG A 8 30.48 -21.39 -5.63
N PHE A 9 29.23 -21.85 -5.72
CA PHE A 9 28.05 -21.02 -5.49
C PHE A 9 28.08 -20.46 -4.05
N MET A 10 28.30 -19.15 -3.90
CA MET A 10 27.97 -18.45 -2.66
C MET A 10 26.45 -18.24 -2.64
N LYS A 11 25.78 -18.87 -1.68
CA LYS A 11 24.42 -18.51 -1.27
C LYS A 11 24.45 -17.04 -0.83
N SER A 12 23.81 -16.14 -1.57
CA SER A 12 23.61 -14.75 -1.18
C SER A 12 22.41 -14.68 -0.25
N SER A 13 22.64 -14.95 1.03
CA SER A 13 21.79 -14.48 2.12
C SER A 13 22.52 -13.34 2.83
N SER A 14 21.86 -12.18 2.95
CA SER A 14 22.16 -11.05 3.85
C SER A 14 23.55 -10.40 3.75
N LYS A 15 23.99 -9.94 2.57
CA LYS A 15 25.21 -9.09 2.48
C LYS A 15 25.00 -7.61 2.82
N PHE A 16 23.78 -7.16 3.08
CA PHE A 16 23.51 -5.72 3.27
C PHE A 16 23.69 -5.19 4.70
N ASN A 17 24.00 -6.04 5.69
CA ASN A 17 24.07 -5.63 7.10
C ASN A 17 25.32 -6.10 7.85
N SER A 18 26.49 -6.11 7.21
CA SER A 18 27.74 -6.22 7.97
C SER A 18 28.90 -5.57 7.24
N LEU A 19 29.25 -4.34 7.66
CA LEU A 19 30.61 -3.77 7.77
C LEU A 19 30.53 -2.23 7.76
N GLY A 20 30.59 -1.60 8.94
CA GLY A 20 30.70 -0.15 9.12
C GLY A 20 29.36 0.60 8.93
N GLY A 21 28.99 1.42 9.92
CA GLY A 21 27.81 2.28 9.81
C GLY A 21 27.94 3.19 8.61
N PHE A 22 27.21 2.87 7.54
CA PHE A 22 27.15 3.73 6.38
C PHE A 22 26.63 5.11 6.80
N PRO A 23 27.22 6.21 6.29
CA PRO A 23 26.73 7.54 6.60
C PRO A 23 25.24 7.67 6.25
N ASP A 24 24.54 8.47 7.05
CA ASP A 24 23.16 8.85 6.76
C ASP A 24 23.17 9.79 5.55
N LEU A 25 22.67 9.30 4.41
CA LEU A 25 22.70 10.00 3.14
C LEU A 25 21.34 10.65 2.88
N GLU A 26 21.36 11.91 2.47
CA GLU A 26 20.21 12.63 1.95
C GLU A 26 20.41 12.99 0.47
N SER A 27 19.32 12.99 -0.30
CA SER A 27 19.33 13.48 -1.67
C SER A 27 19.43 15.02 -1.69
N PHE A 28 20.21 15.57 -2.60
CA PHE A 28 20.25 17.02 -2.86
C PHE A 28 20.23 17.28 -4.37
N LYS A 29 19.77 18.47 -4.75
CA LYS A 29 19.67 18.91 -6.15
C LYS A 29 20.70 20.01 -6.41
N ASP A 30 21.41 19.94 -7.53
CA ASP A 30 22.36 20.97 -7.94
C ASP A 30 21.73 22.04 -8.85
N GLU A 31 22.55 22.99 -9.30
CA GLU A 31 22.12 24.09 -10.18
C GLU A 31 21.67 23.61 -11.57
N SER A 32 22.17 22.45 -12.04
CA SER A 32 21.72 21.84 -13.29
C SER A 32 20.33 21.20 -13.15
N GLY A 33 19.87 21.02 -11.91
CA GLY A 33 18.63 20.35 -11.58
C GLY A 33 18.76 18.84 -11.48
N LYS A 34 19.98 18.30 -11.43
CA LYS A 34 20.22 16.87 -11.20
C LYS A 34 20.35 16.59 -9.71
N TYR A 35 19.98 15.37 -9.32
CA TYR A 35 20.05 14.89 -7.96
C TYR A 35 21.29 14.03 -7.73
N GLY A 36 21.91 14.22 -6.57
CA GLY A 36 22.98 13.39 -6.01
C GLY A 36 22.72 13.09 -4.54
N TYR A 37 23.69 12.48 -3.85
CA TYR A 37 23.59 12.17 -2.42
C TYR A 37 24.79 12.68 -1.65
N ARG A 38 24.51 13.24 -0.46
CA ARG A 38 25.51 13.73 0.48
C ARG A 38 25.23 13.22 1.88
N GLU A 39 26.27 13.14 2.70
CA GLU A 39 26.10 12.86 4.12
C GLU A 39 25.38 14.03 4.81
N LYS A 40 24.32 13.71 5.55
CA LYS A 40 23.41 14.69 6.17
C LYS A 40 24.11 15.65 7.13
N ASN A 41 25.12 15.17 7.86
CA ASN A 41 25.79 15.96 8.90
C ASN A 41 26.93 16.82 8.35
N SER A 42 27.78 16.27 7.49
CA SER A 42 28.96 16.99 6.98
C SER A 42 28.69 17.74 5.68
N GLY A 43 27.61 17.40 4.96
CA GLY A 43 27.35 17.86 3.60
C GLY A 43 28.31 17.27 2.56
N LYS A 44 29.20 16.36 2.96
CA LYS A 44 30.15 15.70 2.03
C LYS A 44 29.37 14.94 0.96
N VAL A 45 29.63 15.25 -0.30
CA VAL A 45 29.02 14.55 -1.44
C VAL A 45 29.61 13.15 -1.56
N PHE A 46 28.74 12.15 -1.63
CA PHE A 46 29.10 10.74 -1.86
C PHE A 46 28.77 10.29 -3.28
N ILE A 47 27.62 10.74 -3.80
CA ILE A 47 27.19 10.46 -5.15
C ILE A 47 26.96 11.83 -5.82
N ALA A 48 27.77 12.12 -6.83
CA ALA A 48 27.66 13.38 -7.56
C ALA A 48 26.27 13.49 -8.24
N PRO A 49 25.73 14.72 -8.38
CA PRO A 49 24.49 14.94 -9.11
C PRO A 49 24.53 14.36 -10.52
N GLN A 50 23.61 13.43 -10.80
CA GLN A 50 23.49 12.78 -12.11
C GLN A 50 22.08 12.26 -12.40
N PHE A 51 21.22 12.15 -11.38
CA PHE A 51 19.87 11.60 -11.51
C PHE A 51 18.82 12.67 -11.80
N ASP A 52 17.79 12.34 -12.57
CA ASP A 52 16.63 13.21 -12.81
C ASP A 52 15.71 13.31 -11.58
N ALA A 53 15.67 12.25 -10.78
CA ALA A 53 14.99 12.17 -9.49
C ALA A 53 15.72 11.20 -8.56
N ALA A 54 15.58 11.41 -7.26
CA ALA A 54 16.23 10.58 -6.24
C ALA A 54 15.33 10.46 -5.01
N HIS A 55 14.99 9.22 -4.63
CA HIS A 55 14.30 8.92 -3.38
C HIS A 55 15.31 8.68 -2.25
N SER A 56 14.82 8.71 -1.01
CA SER A 56 15.63 8.35 0.16
C SER A 56 16.08 6.88 0.10
N PHE A 57 17.21 6.59 0.75
CA PHE A 57 17.65 5.20 0.94
C PHE A 57 16.73 4.47 1.92
N HIS A 58 16.20 3.32 1.50
CA HIS A 58 15.48 2.36 2.34
C HIS A 58 16.08 0.97 2.12
N GLU A 59 16.31 0.23 3.20
CA GLU A 59 16.87 -1.14 3.14
C GLU A 59 18.20 -1.24 2.36
N GLY A 60 18.99 -0.16 2.35
CA GLY A 60 20.31 -0.10 1.72
C GLY A 60 20.33 0.33 0.26
N VAL A 61 19.16 0.54 -0.35
CA VAL A 61 19.03 0.96 -1.76
C VAL A 61 18.13 2.19 -1.90
N ALA A 62 18.26 2.93 -2.99
CA ALA A 62 17.40 4.06 -3.31
C ALA A 62 16.89 3.97 -4.74
N ALA A 63 15.61 4.30 -4.94
CA ALA A 63 15.05 4.47 -6.28
C ALA A 63 15.55 5.80 -6.85
N VAL A 64 16.16 5.76 -8.04
CA VAL A 64 16.65 6.95 -8.75
C VAL A 64 16.28 6.86 -10.21
N MET A 65 16.15 8.02 -10.86
CA MET A 65 15.73 8.12 -12.25
C MET A 65 16.85 8.63 -13.15
N ILE A 66 17.06 7.97 -14.29
CA ILE A 66 17.94 8.41 -15.38
C ILE A 66 17.16 8.27 -16.68
N ASP A 67 17.17 9.30 -17.52
CA ASP A 67 16.53 9.29 -18.85
C ASP A 67 15.07 8.83 -18.79
N HIS A 68 14.34 9.35 -17.80
CA HIS A 68 12.92 9.04 -17.52
C HIS A 68 12.63 7.58 -17.11
N LYS A 69 13.64 6.79 -16.76
CA LYS A 69 13.48 5.44 -16.22
C LYS A 69 14.02 5.34 -14.81
N TYR A 70 13.25 4.73 -13.93
CA TYR A 70 13.67 4.38 -12.58
C TYR A 70 14.43 3.06 -12.57
N GLY A 71 15.48 3.06 -11.76
CA GLY A 71 16.24 1.90 -11.31
C GLY A 71 16.57 2.05 -9.83
N TYR A 72 17.39 1.16 -9.29
CA TYR A 72 17.84 1.24 -7.91
C TYR A 72 19.35 1.22 -7.82
N ILE A 73 19.88 2.02 -6.91
CA ILE A 73 21.30 2.09 -6.60
C ILE A 73 21.56 1.71 -5.15
N ASP A 74 22.77 1.22 -4.87
CA ASP A 74 23.28 1.10 -3.51
C ASP A 74 23.83 2.44 -2.99
N ARG A 75 24.33 2.44 -1.75
CA ARG A 75 24.90 3.63 -1.10
C ARG A 75 26.24 4.11 -1.69
N HIS A 76 26.84 3.35 -2.60
CA HIS A 76 28.01 3.76 -3.38
C HIS A 76 27.60 4.38 -4.74
N GLY A 77 26.30 4.38 -5.07
CA GLY A 77 25.80 4.81 -6.37
C GLY A 77 25.91 3.72 -7.45
N LEU A 78 26.18 2.48 -7.08
CA LEU A 78 26.23 1.35 -8.01
C LEU A 78 24.82 0.86 -8.30
N GLU A 79 24.55 0.56 -9.57
CA GLU A 79 23.29 -0.06 -9.97
C GLU A 79 23.08 -1.41 -9.27
N VAL A 80 21.92 -1.56 -8.63
CA VAL A 80 21.43 -2.81 -8.02
C VAL A 80 20.29 -3.39 -8.85
N VAL A 81 19.43 -2.52 -9.38
CA VAL A 81 18.32 -2.89 -10.27
C VAL A 81 18.34 -1.96 -11.48
N LYS A 82 18.29 -2.53 -12.68
CA LYS A 82 18.36 -1.79 -13.95
C LYS A 82 17.32 -0.68 -14.05
N PHE A 83 17.69 0.37 -14.78
CA PHE A 83 16.82 1.49 -15.14
C PHE A 83 15.84 1.10 -16.25
N ASP A 84 14.66 0.61 -15.87
CA ASP A 84 13.69 0.03 -16.82
C ASP A 84 12.22 0.29 -16.44
N TYR A 85 11.99 0.93 -15.31
CA TYR A 85 10.65 1.19 -14.78
C TYR A 85 10.22 2.63 -15.09
N ASP A 86 8.95 2.83 -15.40
CA ASP A 86 8.38 4.18 -15.57
C ASP A 86 8.23 4.90 -14.22
N TRP A 87 8.03 4.10 -13.17
CA TRP A 87 7.97 4.58 -11.79
C TRP A 87 8.39 3.47 -10.82
N ALA A 88 8.96 3.84 -9.68
CA ALA A 88 9.43 2.90 -8.68
C ALA A 88 9.31 3.46 -7.26
N HIS A 89 8.72 2.67 -6.35
CA HIS A 89 8.61 3.01 -4.94
C HIS A 89 9.85 2.59 -4.15
N ALA A 90 10.06 3.14 -2.96
CA ALA A 90 11.09 2.65 -2.05
C ALA A 90 10.80 1.22 -1.58
N PHE A 91 11.88 0.44 -1.33
CA PHE A 91 11.79 -0.90 -0.77
C PHE A 91 11.28 -0.88 0.67
N HIS A 92 10.33 -1.77 0.96
CA HIS A 92 9.80 -2.04 2.29
C HIS A 92 9.55 -3.54 2.46
N ASN A 93 10.11 -4.13 3.51
CA ASN A 93 10.11 -5.56 3.78
C ASN A 93 10.62 -6.39 2.59
N GLY A 94 11.67 -5.93 1.92
CA GLY A 94 12.32 -6.62 0.80
C GLY A 94 11.59 -6.56 -0.55
N LEU A 95 10.46 -5.85 -0.63
CA LEU A 95 9.70 -5.64 -1.86
C LEU A 95 9.59 -4.17 -2.23
N ALA A 96 9.56 -3.88 -3.52
CA ALA A 96 9.27 -2.55 -4.04
C ALA A 96 8.22 -2.63 -5.15
N MET A 97 7.21 -1.76 -5.07
CA MET A 97 6.23 -1.61 -6.14
C MET A 97 6.88 -0.85 -7.31
N VAL A 98 6.68 -1.35 -8.51
CA VAL A 98 7.21 -0.76 -9.74
C VAL A 98 6.13 -0.68 -10.80
N GLU A 99 6.25 0.31 -11.66
CA GLU A 99 5.42 0.49 -12.84
C GLU A 99 6.26 0.26 -14.10
N ARG A 100 5.74 -0.56 -15.02
CA ARG A 100 6.31 -0.74 -16.36
C ARG A 100 5.17 -0.76 -17.38
N ASN A 101 5.26 0.11 -18.38
CA ASN A 101 4.28 0.27 -19.46
C ASN A 101 2.85 0.48 -18.96
N GLY A 102 2.66 1.29 -17.91
CA GLY A 102 1.35 1.55 -17.30
C GLY A 102 0.78 0.38 -16.49
N ARG A 103 1.61 -0.61 -16.12
CA ARG A 103 1.22 -1.77 -15.30
C ARG A 103 2.09 -1.89 -14.07
N TYR A 104 1.47 -2.24 -12.95
CA TYR A 104 2.11 -2.38 -11.65
C TYR A 104 2.46 -3.83 -11.34
N GLY A 105 3.55 -4.00 -10.60
CA GLY A 105 4.03 -5.25 -10.02
C GLY A 105 4.93 -4.97 -8.82
N TYR A 106 5.54 -6.02 -8.28
CA TYR A 106 6.52 -5.92 -7.21
C TYR A 106 7.79 -6.68 -7.59
N ILE A 107 8.92 -6.08 -7.29
CA ILE A 107 10.23 -6.72 -7.41
C ILE A 107 10.86 -6.92 -6.03
N ASN A 108 11.76 -7.89 -5.94
CA ASN A 108 12.66 -8.02 -4.81
C ASN A 108 13.94 -7.18 -5.03
N GLN A 109 14.85 -7.18 -4.06
CA GLN A 109 16.09 -6.39 -4.11
C GLN A 109 17.08 -6.84 -5.21
N GLU A 110 16.93 -8.05 -5.77
CA GLU A 110 17.69 -8.46 -6.96
C GLU A 110 17.06 -7.97 -8.28
N GLY A 111 15.96 -7.21 -8.21
CA GLY A 111 15.23 -6.73 -9.38
C GLY A 111 14.36 -7.81 -10.03
N LYS A 112 14.20 -8.97 -9.40
CA LYS A 112 13.34 -10.05 -9.90
C LYS A 112 11.90 -9.74 -9.54
N GLU A 113 11.00 -9.86 -10.52
CA GLU A 113 9.56 -9.78 -10.28
C GLU A 113 9.10 -10.89 -9.33
N VAL A 114 8.53 -10.48 -8.20
CA VAL A 114 7.78 -11.33 -7.26
C VAL A 114 6.30 -11.30 -7.63
N VAL A 115 5.80 -10.11 -7.98
CA VAL A 115 4.48 -9.91 -8.57
C VAL A 115 4.67 -9.37 -9.99
N PRO A 116 4.13 -10.05 -11.01
CA PRO A 116 4.35 -9.64 -12.40
C PRO A 116 3.76 -8.26 -12.68
N THR A 117 4.44 -7.49 -13.54
CA THR A 117 4.02 -6.13 -13.97
C THR A 117 2.85 -6.17 -14.96
N ILE A 118 1.68 -6.64 -14.49
CA ILE A 118 0.48 -6.86 -15.32
C ILE A 118 -0.78 -6.16 -14.79
N TYR A 119 -0.75 -5.68 -13.54
CA TYR A 119 -1.92 -5.13 -12.87
C TYR A 119 -2.14 -3.67 -13.24
N GLU A 120 -3.41 -3.26 -13.35
CA GLU A 120 -3.81 -1.87 -13.62
C GLU A 120 -3.59 -1.01 -12.38
N HIS A 121 -3.81 -1.60 -11.20
CA HIS A 121 -3.54 -1.01 -9.90
C HIS A 121 -3.20 -2.10 -8.89
N ILE A 122 -2.40 -1.73 -7.90
CA ILE A 122 -2.08 -2.52 -6.72
C ILE A 122 -2.17 -1.58 -5.53
N ALA A 123 -2.91 -1.96 -4.50
CA ALA A 123 -2.94 -1.25 -3.23
C ALA A 123 -1.96 -1.89 -2.22
N ASP A 124 -1.71 -1.20 -1.10
CA ASP A 124 -0.80 -1.70 -0.07
C ASP A 124 -1.28 -3.01 0.55
N PHE A 125 -0.31 -3.81 0.99
CA PHE A 125 -0.60 -5.03 1.76
C PHE A 125 -1.17 -4.66 3.14
N HIS A 126 -2.36 -5.17 3.43
CA HIS A 126 -2.94 -5.17 4.77
C HIS A 126 -3.30 -6.58 5.19
N GLU A 127 -2.86 -6.94 6.39
CA GLU A 127 -3.06 -8.26 6.98
C GLU A 127 -2.65 -9.45 6.08
N GLY A 128 -1.62 -9.24 5.27
CA GLY A 128 -1.01 -10.25 4.39
C GLY A 128 -1.57 -10.29 2.96
N LEU A 129 -2.59 -9.48 2.63
CA LEU A 129 -3.18 -9.43 1.30
C LEU A 129 -3.19 -8.00 0.73
N ALA A 130 -3.01 -7.88 -0.57
CA ALA A 130 -3.10 -6.62 -1.31
C ALA A 130 -4.22 -6.69 -2.37
N PRO A 131 -5.14 -5.72 -2.41
CA PRO A 131 -6.05 -5.55 -3.54
C PRO A 131 -5.29 -5.31 -4.85
N VAL A 132 -5.69 -6.01 -5.90
CA VAL A 132 -5.13 -5.82 -7.25
C VAL A 132 -6.23 -5.72 -8.29
N LYS A 133 -6.01 -4.86 -9.29
CA LYS A 133 -6.96 -4.64 -10.38
C LYS A 133 -6.42 -5.23 -11.69
N LEU A 134 -7.21 -6.09 -12.32
CA LEU A 134 -6.90 -6.71 -13.61
C LEU A 134 -8.17 -6.84 -14.45
N HIS A 135 -8.13 -6.40 -15.71
CA HIS A 135 -9.30 -6.40 -16.61
C HIS A 135 -10.50 -5.68 -16.00
N ASN A 136 -10.25 -4.51 -15.41
CA ASN A 136 -11.24 -3.70 -14.71
C ASN A 136 -11.94 -4.37 -13.51
N LYS A 137 -11.42 -5.48 -12.98
CA LYS A 137 -11.95 -6.17 -11.79
C LYS A 137 -10.90 -6.26 -10.69
N TRP A 138 -11.36 -6.19 -9.45
CA TRP A 138 -10.53 -6.32 -8.25
C TRP A 138 -10.51 -7.74 -7.71
N GLY A 139 -9.32 -8.16 -7.27
CA GLY A 139 -9.02 -9.40 -6.56
C GLY A 139 -7.93 -9.15 -5.53
N TYR A 140 -7.31 -10.20 -5.00
CA TYR A 140 -6.30 -10.08 -3.94
C TYR A 140 -5.13 -11.05 -4.16
N ILE A 141 -3.91 -10.56 -3.88
CA ILE A 141 -2.68 -11.35 -3.87
C ILE A 141 -2.04 -11.39 -2.48
N ASP A 142 -1.23 -12.41 -2.22
CA ASP A 142 -0.33 -12.44 -1.05
C ASP A 142 1.06 -11.85 -1.36
N HIS A 143 1.93 -11.79 -0.35
CA HIS A 143 3.31 -11.28 -0.47
C HIS A 143 4.20 -12.06 -1.44
N SER A 144 3.82 -13.29 -1.82
CA SER A 144 4.52 -14.07 -2.84
C SER A 144 4.04 -13.75 -4.26
N GLY A 145 3.01 -12.92 -4.40
CA GLY A 145 2.36 -12.62 -5.67
C GLY A 145 1.33 -13.64 -6.11
N LYS A 146 1.04 -14.63 -5.27
CA LYS A 146 0.00 -15.61 -5.57
C LYS A 146 -1.36 -14.94 -5.45
N VAL A 147 -2.19 -15.11 -6.48
CA VAL A 147 -3.60 -14.74 -6.44
C VAL A 147 -4.32 -15.62 -5.42
N VAL A 148 -4.79 -15.00 -4.33
CA VAL A 148 -5.57 -15.66 -3.29
C VAL A 148 -7.06 -15.57 -3.61
N ILE A 149 -7.50 -14.41 -4.11
CA ILE A 149 -8.88 -14.17 -4.55
C ILE A 149 -8.83 -13.64 -5.98
N SER A 150 -9.39 -14.39 -6.92
CA SER A 150 -9.37 -14.01 -8.32
C SER A 150 -10.10 -12.69 -8.58
N PRO A 151 -9.59 -11.83 -9.48
CA PRO A 151 -10.27 -10.60 -9.88
C PRO A 151 -11.71 -10.85 -10.36
N ARG A 152 -12.69 -10.33 -9.61
CA ARG A 152 -14.13 -10.47 -9.93
C ARG A 152 -15.00 -9.35 -9.39
N TYR A 153 -14.49 -8.50 -8.50
CA TYR A 153 -15.25 -7.41 -7.88
C TYR A 153 -15.13 -6.12 -8.71
N ASP A 154 -16.18 -5.31 -8.72
CA ASP A 154 -16.16 -3.98 -9.35
C ASP A 154 -15.34 -2.98 -8.55
N ASP A 155 -15.30 -3.18 -7.23
CA ASP A 155 -14.52 -2.38 -6.30
C ASP A 155 -14.14 -3.20 -5.06
N SER A 156 -13.11 -2.76 -4.36
CA SER A 156 -12.64 -3.44 -3.15
C SER A 156 -11.80 -2.55 -2.26
N TRP A 157 -11.98 -2.71 -0.96
CA TRP A 157 -11.08 -2.15 0.03
C TRP A 157 -10.02 -3.16 0.49
N CYS A 158 -8.97 -2.67 1.15
CA CYS A 158 -8.00 -3.51 1.85
C CYS A 158 -8.67 -4.28 2.99
N PHE A 159 -8.10 -5.44 3.35
CA PHE A 159 -8.53 -6.17 4.55
C PHE A 159 -8.26 -5.33 5.81
N ASN A 160 -9.26 -5.25 6.68
CA ASN A 160 -9.16 -4.65 8.00
C ASN A 160 -10.03 -5.43 8.98
N GLU A 161 -9.46 -5.80 10.11
CA GLU A 161 -10.06 -6.67 11.12
C GLU A 161 -10.58 -7.99 10.54
N SER A 162 -9.80 -8.60 9.64
CA SER A 162 -10.10 -9.86 8.94
C SER A 162 -11.24 -9.84 7.91
N LEU A 163 -11.85 -8.69 7.63
CA LEU A 163 -12.85 -8.53 6.56
C LEU A 163 -12.41 -7.47 5.54
N ALA A 164 -12.90 -7.58 4.31
CA ALA A 164 -12.78 -6.53 3.30
C ALA A 164 -14.15 -6.26 2.68
N ALA A 165 -14.49 -4.98 2.52
CA ALA A 165 -15.67 -4.60 1.78
C ALA A 165 -15.39 -4.69 0.27
N VAL A 166 -16.31 -5.32 -0.46
CA VAL A 166 -16.22 -5.54 -1.92
C VAL A 166 -17.55 -5.18 -2.57
N ARG A 167 -17.47 -4.74 -3.83
CA ARG A 167 -18.65 -4.34 -4.61
C ARG A 167 -18.85 -5.23 -5.83
N VAL A 168 -20.12 -5.60 -6.08
CA VAL A 168 -20.57 -6.21 -7.33
C VAL A 168 -21.93 -5.62 -7.68
N ASP A 169 -22.13 -5.21 -8.94
CA ASP A 169 -23.41 -4.70 -9.44
C ASP A 169 -23.98 -3.59 -8.53
N GLU A 170 -23.15 -2.61 -8.22
CA GLU A 170 -23.45 -1.44 -7.35
C GLU A 170 -23.72 -1.75 -5.88
N LYS A 171 -23.68 -3.02 -5.45
CA LYS A 171 -23.92 -3.41 -4.06
C LYS A 171 -22.66 -3.85 -3.35
N TRP A 172 -22.51 -3.37 -2.13
CA TRP A 172 -21.41 -3.70 -1.23
C TRP A 172 -21.81 -4.80 -0.25
N GLY A 173 -20.81 -5.62 0.08
CA GLY A 173 -20.85 -6.69 1.08
C GLY A 173 -19.43 -6.93 1.60
N PHE A 174 -19.24 -7.95 2.43
CA PHE A 174 -17.95 -8.21 3.06
C PHE A 174 -17.51 -9.65 2.89
N ILE A 175 -16.22 -9.82 2.60
CA ILE A 175 -15.59 -11.12 2.42
C ILE A 175 -14.52 -11.39 3.47
N ASP A 176 -14.26 -12.66 3.73
CA ASP A 176 -13.08 -13.11 4.46
C ASP A 176 -11.83 -13.19 3.55
N LYS A 177 -10.67 -13.54 4.14
CA LYS A 177 -9.38 -13.67 3.44
C LYS A 177 -9.32 -14.81 2.41
N THR A 178 -10.30 -15.71 2.41
CA THR A 178 -10.46 -16.76 1.39
C THR A 178 -11.35 -16.31 0.23
N GLY A 179 -11.99 -15.15 0.36
CA GLY A 179 -12.95 -14.60 -0.59
C GLY A 179 -14.38 -15.11 -0.39
N HIS A 180 -14.67 -15.75 0.74
CA HIS A 180 -16.03 -16.15 1.10
C HIS A 180 -16.81 -14.93 1.56
N LEU A 181 -17.97 -14.70 0.94
CA LEU A 181 -18.90 -13.64 1.32
C LEU A 181 -19.54 -13.96 2.68
N LEU A 182 -19.14 -13.21 3.71
CA LEU A 182 -19.68 -13.32 5.06
C LEU A 182 -20.92 -12.44 5.25
N ILE A 183 -20.89 -11.24 4.67
CA ILE A 183 -22.00 -10.29 4.71
C ILE A 183 -22.48 -10.06 3.27
N PRO A 184 -23.75 -10.33 2.95
CA PRO A 184 -24.28 -10.27 1.59
C PRO A 184 -24.07 -8.92 0.89
N LEU A 185 -24.00 -8.96 -0.43
CA LEU A 185 -23.97 -7.78 -1.30
C LEU A 185 -25.35 -7.11 -1.32
N GLN A 186 -25.59 -6.19 -0.38
CA GLN A 186 -26.91 -5.56 -0.21
C GLN A 186 -26.88 -4.06 0.10
N TYR A 187 -25.70 -3.53 0.46
CA TYR A 187 -25.54 -2.13 0.85
C TYR A 187 -25.23 -1.25 -0.37
N ASP A 188 -25.72 -0.02 -0.36
CA ASP A 188 -25.42 0.98 -1.39
C ASP A 188 -23.96 1.47 -1.28
N PHE A 189 -23.42 1.44 -0.06
CA PHE A 189 -22.02 1.73 0.23
C PHE A 189 -21.58 1.03 1.51
N ALA A 190 -20.28 0.71 1.62
CA ALA A 190 -19.68 0.19 2.84
C ALA A 190 -18.28 0.77 3.05
N TRP A 191 -18.03 1.28 4.26
CA TRP A 191 -16.68 1.50 4.76
C TRP A 191 -16.08 0.20 5.32
N ASN A 192 -14.76 0.18 5.47
CA ASN A 192 -14.08 -0.92 6.16
C ASN A 192 -14.48 -1.01 7.63
N PHE A 193 -14.33 -2.21 8.19
CA PHE A 193 -14.44 -2.42 9.63
C PHE A 193 -13.37 -1.61 10.37
N LYS A 194 -13.79 -0.91 11.42
CA LYS A 194 -12.95 -0.27 12.42
C LYS A 194 -13.63 -0.36 13.79
N GLU A 195 -12.87 -0.80 14.77
CA GLU A 195 -13.34 -1.05 16.12
C GLU A 195 -14.55 -2.00 16.17
N ASP A 196 -14.45 -3.12 15.45
CA ASP A 196 -15.45 -4.20 15.38
C ASP A 196 -16.79 -3.85 14.68
N VAL A 197 -16.91 -2.66 14.09
CA VAL A 197 -18.11 -2.22 13.36
C VAL A 197 -17.77 -1.59 12.02
N ALA A 198 -18.72 -1.59 11.09
CA ALA A 198 -18.60 -0.92 9.80
C ALA A 198 -19.79 0.01 9.56
N ALA A 199 -19.52 1.23 9.11
CA ALA A 199 -20.52 2.14 8.59
C ALA A 199 -20.96 1.66 7.19
N VAL A 200 -22.26 1.44 7.03
CA VAL A 200 -22.87 0.96 5.78
C VAL A 200 -24.08 1.80 5.42
N LYS A 201 -24.30 2.01 4.12
CA LYS A 201 -25.43 2.77 3.59
C LYS A 201 -26.47 1.81 3.01
N GLN A 202 -27.73 2.00 3.37
CA GLN A 202 -28.85 1.25 2.82
C GLN A 202 -30.05 2.19 2.64
N ASN A 203 -30.63 2.18 1.44
CA ASN A 203 -31.79 3.01 1.09
C ASN A 203 -31.56 4.51 1.39
N GLY A 204 -30.34 4.99 1.11
CA GLY A 204 -29.97 6.39 1.28
C GLY A 204 -29.60 6.82 2.70
N LYS A 205 -29.75 5.97 3.71
CA LYS A 205 -29.36 6.24 5.10
C LYS A 205 -28.18 5.38 5.54
N TRP A 206 -27.36 5.91 6.42
CA TRP A 206 -26.24 5.21 7.04
C TRP A 206 -26.64 4.62 8.38
N GLY A 207 -26.12 3.43 8.64
CA GLY A 207 -26.15 2.73 9.93
C GLY A 207 -24.82 2.03 10.15
N PHE A 208 -24.71 1.29 11.23
CA PHE A 208 -23.51 0.52 11.56
C PHE A 208 -23.87 -0.94 11.74
N ILE A 209 -23.00 -1.83 11.27
CA ILE A 209 -23.16 -3.27 11.43
C ILE A 209 -21.97 -3.87 12.17
N ASP A 210 -22.20 -4.97 12.87
CA ASP A 210 -21.15 -5.80 13.45
C ASP A 210 -20.56 -6.77 12.41
N LYS A 211 -19.54 -7.55 12.82
CA LYS A 211 -18.87 -8.55 11.96
C LYS A 211 -19.76 -9.72 11.54
N ALA A 212 -20.90 -9.92 12.19
CA ALA A 212 -21.91 -10.90 11.78
C ALA A 212 -22.93 -10.29 10.79
N GLY A 213 -22.81 -9.01 10.46
CA GLY A 213 -23.75 -8.28 9.60
C GLY A 213 -25.04 -7.87 10.31
N GLN A 214 -25.09 -7.98 11.64
CA GLN A 214 -26.24 -7.52 12.43
C GLN A 214 -26.16 -6.01 12.60
N ILE A 215 -27.32 -5.36 12.66
CA ILE A 215 -27.42 -3.92 12.88
C ILE A 215 -26.91 -3.61 14.28
N PHE A 216 -25.79 -2.89 14.34
CA PHE A 216 -25.17 -2.38 15.55
C PHE A 216 -25.75 -1.01 15.93
N LEU A 217 -25.90 -0.10 14.95
CA LEU A 217 -26.66 1.14 15.07
C LEU A 217 -27.58 1.31 13.85
N PRO A 218 -28.81 1.81 14.06
CA PRO A 218 -29.84 1.83 13.02
C PRO A 218 -29.53 2.76 11.85
N PHE A 219 -30.17 2.50 10.71
CA PHE A 219 -30.07 3.29 9.49
C PHE A 219 -30.85 4.62 9.60
N LEU A 220 -30.25 5.61 10.27
CA LEU A 220 -30.90 6.91 10.52
C LEU A 220 -30.11 8.09 9.95
N TYR A 221 -28.79 7.96 9.81
CA TYR A 221 -27.90 9.07 9.51
C TYR A 221 -27.87 9.37 8.00
N ASP A 222 -27.76 10.64 7.64
CA ASP A 222 -27.60 11.09 6.25
C ASP A 222 -26.17 10.88 5.74
N GLU A 223 -25.19 11.00 6.65
CA GLU A 223 -23.78 10.67 6.44
C GLU A 223 -23.20 10.03 7.70
N ALA A 224 -22.22 9.15 7.53
CA ALA A 224 -21.45 8.55 8.61
C ALA A 224 -20.03 8.19 8.17
N ASP A 225 -19.04 8.45 9.02
CA ASP A 225 -17.67 7.96 8.89
C ASP A 225 -17.44 6.73 9.80
N SER A 226 -16.31 6.04 9.61
CA SER A 226 -15.90 4.93 10.46
C SER A 226 -15.64 5.37 11.90
N PHE A 227 -15.86 4.47 12.85
CA PHE A 227 -15.44 4.68 14.23
C PHE A 227 -13.91 4.84 14.35
N SER A 228 -13.49 5.76 15.23
CA SER A 228 -12.11 5.98 15.62
C SER A 228 -12.06 6.57 17.03
N LYS A 229 -11.29 5.93 17.91
CA LYS A 229 -11.20 6.25 19.34
C LYS A 229 -12.57 6.23 20.03
N GLY A 230 -13.43 5.28 19.67
CA GLY A 230 -14.77 5.11 20.26
C GLY A 230 -15.84 6.09 19.76
N LEU A 231 -15.52 6.96 18.81
CA LEU A 231 -16.44 7.96 18.24
C LEU A 231 -16.56 7.81 16.73
N ALA A 232 -17.73 8.12 16.18
CA ALA A 232 -17.95 8.26 14.75
C ALA A 232 -18.59 9.62 14.45
N GLU A 233 -18.09 10.32 13.44
CA GLU A 233 -18.73 11.52 12.91
C GLU A 233 -19.95 11.12 12.09
N VAL A 234 -21.10 11.73 12.38
CA VAL A 234 -22.36 11.48 11.69
C VAL A 234 -23.09 12.78 11.40
N LYS A 235 -23.95 12.72 10.37
CA LYS A 235 -24.91 13.76 10.06
C LYS A 235 -26.33 13.22 10.22
N LEU A 236 -27.17 13.92 10.96
CA LEU A 236 -28.61 13.65 11.04
C LEU A 236 -29.38 14.93 10.71
N ASP A 237 -30.12 14.91 9.61
CA ASP A 237 -30.76 16.05 8.97
C ASP A 237 -29.74 17.17 8.65
N THR A 238 -29.69 18.22 9.47
CA THR A 238 -28.74 19.33 9.32
C THR A 238 -27.62 19.31 10.37
N LEU A 239 -27.69 18.42 11.36
CA LEU A 239 -26.78 18.40 12.49
C LEU A 239 -25.61 17.46 12.22
N TRP A 240 -24.39 18.01 12.29
CA TRP A 240 -23.15 17.24 12.36
C TRP A 240 -22.70 17.09 13.82
N GLY A 241 -22.09 15.95 14.13
CA GLY A 241 -21.49 15.71 15.44
C GLY A 241 -20.97 14.30 15.58
N PHE A 242 -20.46 13.99 16.77
CA PHE A 242 -19.93 12.67 17.08
C PHE A 242 -20.93 11.87 17.90
N ILE A 243 -21.05 10.58 17.59
CA ILE A 243 -21.75 9.61 18.42
C ILE A 243 -20.74 8.62 18.99
N ASP A 244 -21.02 8.13 20.19
CA ASP A 244 -20.31 6.97 20.73
C ASP A 244 -20.91 5.64 20.20
N LYS A 245 -20.34 4.51 20.63
CA LYS A 245 -20.81 3.17 20.25
C LYS A 245 -22.22 2.80 20.74
N THR A 246 -22.84 3.60 21.60
CA THR A 246 -24.25 3.45 21.99
C THR A 246 -25.19 4.28 21.11
N GLY A 247 -24.65 5.12 20.23
CA GLY A 247 -25.40 6.10 19.45
C GLY A 247 -25.66 7.40 20.21
N THR A 248 -25.04 7.59 21.38
CA THR A 248 -25.21 8.81 22.18
C THR A 248 -24.35 9.92 21.61
N TRP A 249 -24.98 11.06 21.31
CA TRP A 249 -24.31 12.26 20.82
C TRP A 249 -23.37 12.83 21.90
N GLN A 250 -22.11 13.01 21.54
CA GLN A 250 -21.10 13.61 22.39
C GLN A 250 -21.03 15.12 22.12
N LYS A 251 -20.88 15.90 23.19
CA LYS A 251 -20.67 17.35 23.06
C LYS A 251 -19.26 17.59 22.52
N ASN A 252 -19.15 18.35 21.44
CA ASN A 252 -17.86 18.87 20.99
C ASN A 252 -17.34 19.88 22.03
N GLU A 253 -16.34 19.51 22.83
CA GLU A 253 -15.64 20.44 23.72
C GLU A 253 -14.66 21.36 22.97
N GLU A 254 -14.46 21.17 21.66
CA GLU A 254 -13.47 21.91 20.85
C GLU A 254 -14.01 23.16 20.12
N TYR A 255 -15.22 23.64 20.44
CA TYR A 255 -15.76 24.90 19.90
C TYR A 255 -16.43 25.77 20.98
N ILE A 256 -15.72 26.06 22.09
CA ILE A 256 -16.11 27.09 23.07
C ILE A 256 -15.02 28.17 23.14
#